data_AF-A0AAD6FEV1-F1
#
_entry.id   AF-A0AAD6FEV1-F1
#
_cell.length_a   1.000
_cell.length_b   1.000
_cell.length_c   1.000
_cell.angle_alpha   90.00
_cell.angle_beta   90.00
_cell.angle_gamma   90.00
#
_symmetry.space_group_name_H-M   'P 1'
#
loop_
_entity.id
_entity.type
_entity.pdbx_description
1 polymer ?
#
loop_
_entity_poly.entity_id
_entity_poly.type
_entity_poly.pdbx_seq_one_letter_code
_entity_poly.pdbx_strand_id
1 'polypeptide(L)'
;MQEILPLLLNGGDLTPIQTIPNWDRVPWLEEKRLAVIADTLTAPRAMVTHFPFRLMPPSFHASKAKVIYVMRNPKDILVSSFYFHQMAEFLDDPGTFDEFIEKFLDGNVMFGKWTDHVKGWRSAELGDRILFITYEEMCQHDNDPKHTARATKEWLRKKHFKVLEWPSQSPGLNPIENLWRELKVCVAQRQPQNITALEEICMEEWAKIPATDLPAALRQMSDFLGRNPSEGTIQKIAQNCTFKTMKTNRMSNFSLVPKKYMNPEKSPFLRKGVPGDWKIHFSSEQLAIFTSAIRKELQSESFTLPYNLD
;
A
#
# COMPACT_ATOMS: atom_id res chain seq x y z
N MET A 1 -1.68 -7.40 -0.35
CA MET A 1 -0.88 -8.34 0.47
C MET A 1 -1.43 -9.75 0.53
N GLN A 2 -2.69 -9.99 0.96
CA GLN A 2 -3.25 -11.36 0.94
C GLN A 2 -3.25 -12.01 -0.45
N GLU A 3 -3.25 -11.20 -1.52
CA GLU A 3 -3.06 -11.69 -2.89
C GLU A 3 -1.60 -12.03 -3.23
N ILE A 4 -0.67 -11.22 -2.72
CA ILE A 4 0.76 -11.24 -3.07
C ILE A 4 1.50 -12.37 -2.35
N LEU A 5 1.31 -12.50 -1.03
CA LEU A 5 2.12 -13.41 -0.22
C LEU A 5 2.00 -14.87 -0.63
N PRO A 6 0.80 -15.42 -0.87
CA PRO A 6 0.68 -16.82 -1.31
C PRO A 6 1.45 -17.08 -2.60
N LEU A 7 1.43 -16.12 -3.53
CA LEU A 7 2.13 -16.22 -4.79
C LEU A 7 3.65 -16.17 -4.63
N LEU A 8 4.19 -15.30 -3.77
CA LEU A 8 5.63 -15.28 -3.49
C LEU A 8 6.07 -16.58 -2.79
N LEU A 9 5.22 -17.14 -1.93
CA LEU A 9 5.52 -18.34 -1.15
C LEU A 9 5.42 -19.64 -1.95
N ASN A 10 4.53 -19.71 -2.96
CA ASN A 10 4.30 -20.91 -3.77
C ASN A 10 5.00 -20.90 -5.14
N GLY A 11 5.91 -19.95 -5.39
CA GLY A 11 6.63 -19.85 -6.67
C GLY A 11 5.79 -19.25 -7.81
N GLY A 12 4.75 -18.49 -7.47
CA GLY A 12 3.87 -17.80 -8.42
C GLY A 12 2.81 -18.69 -9.02
N ASP A 13 2.46 -19.81 -8.39
CA ASP A 13 1.32 -20.62 -8.78
C ASP A 13 0.01 -19.85 -8.53
N LEU A 14 -0.74 -19.62 -9.61
CA LEU A 14 -1.98 -18.83 -9.59
C LEU A 14 -3.19 -19.65 -9.15
N THR A 15 -3.09 -20.98 -9.05
CA THR A 15 -4.25 -21.82 -8.72
C THR A 15 -4.93 -21.38 -7.41
N PRO A 16 -4.24 -21.15 -6.29
CA PRO A 16 -4.89 -20.77 -5.03
C PRO A 16 -5.65 -19.45 -5.11
N ILE A 17 -5.17 -18.48 -5.89
CA ILE A 17 -5.84 -17.17 -6.01
C ILE A 17 -7.08 -17.24 -6.90
N GLN A 18 -7.20 -18.28 -7.72
CA GLN A 18 -8.32 -18.50 -8.63
C GLN A 18 -9.40 -19.42 -8.04
N THR A 19 -9.04 -20.27 -7.06
CA THR A 19 -9.94 -21.30 -6.52
C THR A 19 -10.28 -21.13 -5.05
N ILE A 20 -9.46 -20.43 -4.26
CA ILE A 20 -9.63 -20.31 -2.81
C ILE A 20 -9.88 -18.84 -2.43
N PRO A 21 -10.98 -18.53 -1.71
CA PRO A 21 -11.22 -17.20 -1.19
C PRO A 21 -10.04 -16.69 -0.34
N ASN A 22 -9.74 -15.40 -0.42
CA ASN A 22 -8.61 -14.81 0.30
C ASN A 22 -8.60 -15.07 1.82
N TRP A 23 -9.77 -15.11 2.47
CA TRP A 23 -9.91 -15.36 3.91
C TRP A 23 -9.66 -16.82 4.31
N ASP A 24 -9.68 -17.75 3.37
CA ASP A 24 -9.28 -19.14 3.59
C ASP A 24 -7.81 -19.37 3.22
N ARG A 25 -7.29 -18.61 2.25
CA ARG A 25 -5.89 -18.69 1.79
C ARG A 25 -4.91 -17.97 2.72
N VAL A 26 -5.28 -16.79 3.21
CA VAL A 26 -4.52 -15.97 4.16
C VAL A 26 -5.49 -15.45 5.23
N PRO A 27 -5.84 -16.28 6.23
CA PRO A 27 -6.82 -15.91 7.24
C PRO A 27 -6.37 -14.79 8.17
N TRP A 28 -7.34 -14.06 8.71
CA TRP A 28 -7.13 -13.11 9.80
C TRP A 28 -6.97 -13.82 11.15
N LEU A 29 -6.03 -13.35 11.97
CA LEU A 29 -5.84 -13.86 13.34
C LEU A 29 -7.04 -13.56 14.24
N GLU A 30 -7.69 -12.44 14.01
CA GLU A 30 -8.86 -11.95 14.75
C GLU A 30 -10.16 -12.71 14.44
N GLU A 31 -10.18 -13.51 13.37
CA GLU A 31 -11.40 -14.18 12.91
C GLU A 31 -11.52 -15.62 13.43
N LYS A 32 -12.73 -15.99 13.86
CA LYS A 32 -13.04 -17.38 14.29
C LYS A 32 -12.78 -18.40 13.18
N ARG A 33 -12.80 -17.96 11.91
CA ARG A 33 -12.51 -18.79 10.75
C ARG A 33 -11.13 -19.44 10.83
N LEU A 34 -10.12 -18.77 11.39
CA LEU A 34 -8.78 -19.32 11.54
C LEU A 34 -8.79 -20.62 12.34
N ALA A 35 -9.53 -20.69 13.46
CA ALA A 35 -9.61 -21.88 14.28
C ALA A 35 -10.17 -23.11 13.53
N VAL A 36 -10.95 -22.88 12.47
CA VAL A 36 -11.54 -23.95 11.64
C VAL A 36 -10.58 -24.45 10.57
N ILE A 37 -9.71 -23.58 10.06
CA ILE A 37 -8.87 -23.90 8.90
C ILE A 37 -7.38 -24.03 9.22
N ALA A 38 -6.96 -23.67 10.44
CA ALA A 38 -5.54 -23.63 10.81
C ALA A 38 -4.78 -24.92 10.52
N ASP A 39 -5.43 -26.07 10.73
CA ASP A 39 -4.86 -27.41 10.51
C ASP A 39 -4.80 -27.81 9.02
N THR A 40 -5.56 -27.13 8.16
CA THR A 40 -5.55 -27.35 6.71
C THR A 40 -4.49 -26.52 5.98
N LEU A 41 -3.92 -25.51 6.65
CA LEU A 41 -2.93 -24.62 6.04
C LEU A 41 -1.57 -25.31 5.93
N THR A 42 -1.06 -25.41 4.71
CA THR A 42 0.28 -25.97 4.45
C THR A 42 1.38 -24.93 4.72
N ALA A 43 2.53 -25.41 5.18
CA ALA A 43 3.70 -24.55 5.33
C ALA A 43 4.35 -24.26 3.96
N PRO A 44 4.88 -23.05 3.72
CA PRO A 44 4.88 -21.87 4.60
C PRO A 44 3.49 -21.21 4.72
N ARG A 45 3.03 -20.98 5.96
CA ARG A 45 1.72 -20.37 6.24
C ARG A 45 1.81 -18.85 6.14
N ALA A 46 0.86 -18.23 5.46
CA ALA A 46 0.62 -16.80 5.50
C ALA A 46 -0.64 -16.50 6.31
N MET A 47 -0.58 -15.52 7.19
CA MET A 47 -1.71 -15.02 7.97
C MET A 47 -1.67 -13.49 7.92
N VAL A 48 -2.81 -12.85 8.16
CA VAL A 48 -2.92 -11.39 8.25
C VAL A 48 -3.52 -11.03 9.60
N THR A 49 -3.25 -9.82 10.07
CA THR A 49 -3.94 -9.27 11.23
C THR A 49 -3.94 -7.76 11.19
N HIS A 50 -4.96 -7.17 11.77
CA HIS A 50 -5.05 -5.75 12.08
C HIS A 50 -4.83 -5.45 13.57
N PHE A 51 -4.40 -6.44 14.36
CA PHE A 51 -4.11 -6.22 15.77
C PHE A 51 -2.96 -5.22 15.96
N PRO A 52 -3.11 -4.27 16.90
CA PRO A 52 -1.97 -3.55 17.46
C PRO A 52 -0.94 -4.54 18.01
N PHE A 53 0.35 -4.23 17.88
CA PHE A 53 1.45 -5.09 18.32
C PHE A 53 1.29 -5.65 19.75
N ARG A 54 0.78 -4.82 20.68
CA ARG A 54 0.52 -5.21 22.08
C ARG A 54 -0.54 -6.32 22.27
N LEU A 55 -1.39 -6.57 21.26
CA LEU A 55 -2.41 -7.61 21.29
C LEU A 55 -1.96 -8.90 20.60
N MET A 56 -0.74 -8.93 20.07
CA MET A 56 -0.19 -10.17 19.49
C MET A 56 -0.06 -11.25 20.55
N PRO A 57 -0.32 -12.52 20.21
CA PRO A 57 -0.28 -13.61 21.19
C PRO A 57 1.15 -13.83 21.70
N PRO A 58 1.36 -14.28 22.96
CA PRO A 58 2.70 -14.54 23.49
C PRO A 58 3.56 -15.47 22.61
N SER A 59 2.92 -16.44 21.94
CA SER A 59 3.58 -17.35 21.01
C SER A 59 4.21 -16.63 19.81
N PHE A 60 3.69 -15.48 19.38
CA PHE A 60 4.27 -14.68 18.31
C PHE A 60 5.61 -14.07 18.74
N HIS A 61 5.70 -13.52 19.96
CA HIS A 61 6.93 -12.93 20.50
C HIS A 61 8.05 -13.96 20.65
N ALA A 62 7.71 -15.20 21.00
CA ALA A 62 8.67 -16.31 21.07
C ALA A 62 9.05 -16.92 19.70
N SER A 63 8.34 -16.57 18.62
CA SER A 63 8.51 -17.21 17.32
C SER A 63 9.58 -16.55 16.43
N LYS A 64 9.94 -17.21 15.33
CA LYS A 64 10.74 -16.62 14.23
C LYS A 64 9.88 -16.14 13.06
N ALA A 65 8.58 -15.90 13.30
CA ALA A 65 7.67 -15.44 12.25
C ALA A 65 8.15 -14.10 11.69
N LYS A 66 8.11 -13.98 10.36
CA LYS A 66 8.39 -12.73 9.65
C LYS A 66 7.11 -11.92 9.49
N VAL A 67 7.22 -10.61 9.55
CA VAL A 67 6.13 -9.65 9.46
C VAL A 67 6.39 -8.72 8.28
N ILE A 68 5.40 -8.54 7.42
CA ILE A 68 5.40 -7.47 6.43
C ILE A 68 4.32 -6.47 6.84
N TYR A 69 4.74 -5.33 7.37
CA TYR A 69 3.86 -4.26 7.82
C TYR A 69 3.57 -3.33 6.65
N VAL A 70 2.30 -3.26 6.25
CA VAL A 70 1.84 -2.32 5.23
C VAL A 70 1.38 -1.04 5.88
N MET A 71 2.10 0.05 5.62
CA MET A 71 1.67 1.38 6.00
C MET A 71 0.99 2.08 4.81
N ARG A 72 0.12 3.04 5.09
CA ARG A 72 -0.50 3.90 4.06
C ARG A 72 -0.68 5.30 4.64
N ASN A 73 -0.80 6.30 3.78
CA ASN A 73 -1.15 7.65 4.21
C ASN A 73 -2.42 7.64 5.09
N PRO A 74 -2.39 8.17 6.32
CA PRO A 74 -3.50 8.10 7.26
C PRO A 74 -4.75 8.82 6.75
N LYS A 75 -4.59 9.83 5.88
CA LYS A 75 -5.71 10.53 5.22
C LYS A 75 -6.47 9.60 4.27
N ASP A 76 -5.76 8.80 3.49
CA ASP A 76 -6.38 7.78 2.62
C ASP A 76 -6.95 6.60 3.43
N ILE A 77 -6.29 6.23 4.54
CA ILE A 77 -6.82 5.21 5.46
C ILE A 77 -8.17 5.66 6.00
N LEU A 78 -8.29 6.90 6.47
CA LEU A 78 -9.54 7.45 7.00
C LEU A 78 -10.65 7.40 5.95
N VAL A 79 -10.42 7.91 4.74
CA VAL A 79 -11.42 7.85 3.65
C VAL A 79 -11.79 6.41 3.33
N SER A 80 -10.81 5.52 3.21
CA SER A 80 -11.07 4.11 2.92
C SER A 80 -11.88 3.45 4.04
N SER A 81 -11.60 3.80 5.29
CA SER A 81 -12.28 3.27 6.47
C SER A 81 -13.72 3.79 6.55
N PHE A 82 -13.97 5.07 6.25
CA PHE A 82 -15.31 5.66 6.20
C PHE A 82 -16.23 4.87 5.26
N TYR A 83 -15.79 4.64 4.02
CA TYR A 83 -16.55 3.87 3.03
C TYR A 83 -16.65 2.37 3.37
N PHE A 84 -15.68 1.83 4.11
CA PHE A 84 -15.76 0.45 4.60
C PHE A 84 -16.78 0.31 5.73
N HIS A 85 -16.88 1.27 6.65
CA HIS A 85 -17.91 1.28 7.70
C HIS A 85 -19.32 1.38 7.10
N GLN A 86 -19.48 2.11 5.99
CA GLN A 86 -20.78 2.14 5.30
C GLN A 86 -21.21 0.75 4.81
N MET A 87 -20.30 -0.06 4.27
CA MET A 87 -20.66 -1.37 3.70
C MET A 87 -20.57 -2.54 4.67
N ALA A 88 -19.77 -2.46 5.72
CA ALA A 88 -19.60 -3.53 6.69
C ALA A 88 -20.73 -3.49 7.73
N GLU A 89 -21.69 -4.40 7.62
CA GLU A 89 -22.90 -4.42 8.48
C GLU A 89 -22.61 -4.85 9.93
N PHE A 90 -21.38 -5.27 10.23
CA PHE A 90 -20.90 -5.59 11.58
C PHE A 90 -20.18 -4.43 12.28
N LEU A 91 -20.06 -3.28 11.59
CA LEU A 91 -19.50 -2.04 12.13
C LEU A 91 -20.61 -1.05 12.45
N ASP A 92 -20.32 -0.14 13.39
CA ASP A 92 -21.21 0.97 13.67
C ASP A 92 -21.28 1.93 12.46
N ASP A 93 -22.42 2.62 12.35
CA ASP A 93 -22.62 3.64 11.32
C ASP A 93 -21.51 4.70 11.41
N PRO A 94 -20.78 4.98 10.31
CA PRO A 94 -19.76 6.01 10.33
C PRO A 94 -20.33 7.39 10.63
N GLY A 95 -21.59 7.66 10.30
CA GLY A 95 -22.18 8.99 10.36
C GLY A 95 -21.71 9.88 9.22
N THR A 96 -21.63 11.18 9.47
CA THR A 96 -21.03 12.16 8.55
C THR A 96 -19.51 12.00 8.48
N PHE A 97 -18.90 12.57 7.44
CA PHE A 97 -17.43 12.52 7.30
C PHE A 97 -16.72 13.28 8.43
N ASP A 98 -17.29 14.39 8.92
CA ASP A 98 -16.77 15.14 10.07
C ASP A 98 -16.77 14.31 11.36
N GLU A 99 -17.91 13.72 11.70
CA GLU A 99 -18.03 12.83 12.86
C GLU A 99 -17.05 11.65 12.75
N PHE A 100 -16.83 11.13 11.54
CA PHE A 100 -15.90 10.04 11.33
C PHE A 100 -14.43 10.47 11.48
N ILE A 101 -14.07 11.71 11.14
CA ILE A 101 -12.73 12.25 11.42
C ILE A 101 -12.46 12.25 12.92
N GLU A 102 -13.41 12.73 13.71
CA GLU A 102 -13.30 12.73 15.18
C GLU A 102 -13.18 11.30 15.72
N LYS A 103 -14.08 10.39 15.33
CA LYS A 103 -14.02 8.96 15.70
C LYS A 103 -12.65 8.35 15.39
N PHE A 104 -12.11 8.62 14.21
CA PHE A 104 -10.82 8.08 13.77
C PHE A 104 -9.65 8.62 14.61
N LEU A 105 -9.62 9.94 14.87
CA LEU A 105 -8.56 10.59 15.66
C LEU A 105 -8.62 10.17 17.14
N ASP A 106 -9.81 9.97 17.69
CA ASP A 106 -10.00 9.50 19.06
C ASP A 106 -9.69 8.00 19.21
N GLY A 107 -9.61 7.27 18.09
CA GLY A 107 -9.43 5.81 18.09
C GLY A 107 -10.72 5.05 18.39
N ASN A 108 -11.88 5.69 18.25
CA ASN A 108 -13.21 5.10 18.33
C ASN A 108 -13.59 4.40 17.00
N VAL A 109 -12.66 3.61 16.48
CA VAL A 109 -12.79 2.78 15.28
C VAL A 109 -12.20 1.41 15.57
N MET A 110 -12.54 0.41 14.76
CA MET A 110 -11.97 -0.93 14.91
C MET A 110 -10.43 -0.88 14.92
N PHE A 111 -9.81 -1.57 15.88
CA PHE A 111 -8.36 -1.61 16.14
C PHE A 111 -7.70 -0.33 16.68
N GLY A 112 -8.47 0.73 16.95
CA GLY A 112 -8.01 1.90 17.70
C GLY A 112 -7.23 2.93 16.87
N LYS A 113 -6.44 3.77 17.56
CA LYS A 113 -5.71 4.88 16.95
C LYS A 113 -4.65 4.39 15.96
N TRP A 114 -4.62 5.03 14.79
CA TRP A 114 -3.64 4.76 13.76
C TRP A 114 -2.19 5.01 14.23
N THR A 115 -1.95 6.09 14.97
CA THR A 115 -0.62 6.46 15.49
C THR A 115 -0.10 5.42 16.48
N ASP A 116 -0.93 4.99 17.44
CA ASP A 116 -0.60 3.92 18.39
C ASP A 116 -0.27 2.61 17.67
N HIS A 117 -1.02 2.29 16.61
CA HIS A 117 -0.78 1.11 15.79
C HIS A 117 0.60 1.17 15.11
N VAL A 118 0.92 2.29 14.43
CA VAL A 118 2.21 2.48 13.76
C VAL A 118 3.38 2.44 14.74
N LYS A 119 3.25 3.12 15.89
CA LYS A 119 4.29 3.12 16.94
C LYS A 119 4.53 1.71 17.47
N GLY A 120 3.46 0.98 17.81
CA GLY A 120 3.56 -0.35 18.38
C GLY A 120 4.29 -1.34 17.47
N TRP A 121 3.99 -1.32 16.17
CA TRP A 121 4.62 -2.21 15.20
C TRP A 121 6.07 -1.84 14.86
N ARG A 122 6.55 -0.66 15.26
CA ARG A 122 7.98 -0.27 15.19
C ARG A 122 8.79 -0.73 16.40
N SER A 123 8.29 -1.70 17.16
CA SER A 123 9.01 -2.30 18.29
C SER A 123 10.38 -2.84 17.89
N ALA A 124 11.41 -2.47 18.65
CA ALA A 124 12.77 -2.96 18.47
C ALA A 124 12.88 -4.49 18.64
N GLU A 125 11.93 -5.13 19.32
CA GLU A 125 11.86 -6.59 19.50
C GLU A 125 11.76 -7.36 18.18
N LEU A 126 11.27 -6.73 17.11
CA LEU A 126 11.11 -7.40 15.83
C LEU A 126 12.43 -7.47 15.06
N GLY A 127 13.38 -6.56 15.27
CA GLY A 127 14.66 -6.56 14.58
C GLY A 127 14.53 -6.73 13.07
N ASP A 128 15.19 -7.75 12.53
CA ASP A 128 15.16 -8.15 11.11
C ASP A 128 13.93 -8.99 10.72
N ARG A 129 13.04 -9.31 11.66
CA ARG A 129 11.80 -10.05 11.40
C ARG A 129 10.68 -9.19 10.85
N ILE A 130 10.86 -7.87 10.71
CA ILE A 130 9.85 -6.97 10.15
C ILE A 130 10.37 -6.22 8.93
N LEU A 131 9.57 -6.24 7.86
CA LEU A 131 9.72 -5.40 6.69
C LEU A 131 8.59 -4.37 6.67
N PHE A 132 8.95 -3.09 6.58
CA PHE A 132 7.99 -2.02 6.33
C PHE A 132 7.88 -1.77 4.84
N ILE A 133 6.65 -1.75 4.34
CA ILE A 133 6.32 -1.35 2.98
C ILE A 133 5.11 -0.42 3.01
N THR A 134 5.05 0.51 2.06
CA THR A 134 3.91 1.41 1.92
C THR A 134 2.97 0.97 0.79
N TYR A 135 1.69 1.29 0.94
CA TYR A 135 0.72 1.13 -0.12
C TYR A 135 1.10 1.95 -1.36
N GLU A 136 1.67 3.13 -1.13
CA GLU A 136 2.14 4.05 -2.15
C GLU A 136 3.24 3.42 -3.01
N GLU A 137 4.26 2.80 -2.42
CA GLU A 137 5.32 2.07 -3.15
C GLU A 137 4.76 0.91 -4.00
N MET A 138 3.69 0.25 -3.55
CA MET A 138 3.05 -0.83 -4.32
C MET A 138 2.15 -0.33 -5.47
N CYS A 139 1.65 0.91 -5.39
CA CYS A 139 0.65 1.46 -6.33
C CYS A 139 1.23 2.51 -7.28
N GLN A 140 2.52 2.78 -7.22
CA GLN A 140 3.16 3.83 -7.98
C GLN A 140 3.47 3.37 -9.42
N HIS A 141 2.66 3.85 -10.36
CA HIS A 141 2.99 4.01 -11.78
C HIS A 141 2.88 5.52 -12.10
N ASP A 142 3.87 6.11 -12.76
CA ASP A 142 4.15 7.55 -12.67
C ASP A 142 3.37 8.48 -13.63
N ASN A 143 2.59 7.98 -14.60
CA ASN A 143 1.54 8.70 -15.38
C ASN A 143 1.77 10.22 -15.64
N ASP A 144 3.00 10.63 -15.94
CA ASP A 144 3.44 12.03 -15.92
C ASP A 144 2.94 12.85 -17.13
N PRO A 145 2.48 14.11 -16.96
CA PRO A 145 2.00 14.98 -18.04
C PRO A 145 2.98 15.16 -19.21
N LYS A 146 4.29 15.26 -18.99
CA LYS A 146 5.27 15.38 -20.09
C LYS A 146 5.49 14.06 -20.82
N HIS A 147 5.22 12.91 -20.19
CA HIS A 147 5.17 11.60 -20.85
C HIS A 147 3.88 11.43 -21.68
N THR A 148 2.86 12.24 -21.40
CA THR A 148 1.60 12.31 -22.17
C THR A 148 1.50 13.47 -23.17
N ALA A 149 2.49 14.37 -23.18
CA ALA A 149 2.53 15.55 -24.04
C ALA A 149 2.64 15.18 -25.53
N ARG A 150 2.02 15.99 -26.41
CA ARG A 150 2.00 15.74 -27.87
C ARG A 150 3.41 15.56 -28.45
N ALA A 151 4.34 16.42 -28.07
CA ALA A 151 5.73 16.37 -28.54
C ALA A 151 6.42 15.05 -28.16
N THR A 152 6.21 14.57 -26.92
CA THR A 152 6.77 13.30 -26.43
C THR A 152 6.14 12.10 -27.11
N LYS A 153 4.81 12.10 -27.29
CA LYS A 153 4.09 11.06 -28.06
C LYS A 153 4.54 10.99 -29.52
N GLU A 154 4.79 12.14 -30.15
CA GLU A 154 5.29 12.22 -31.53
C GLU A 154 6.73 11.69 -31.65
N TRP A 155 7.60 12.04 -30.69
CA TRP A 155 8.97 11.55 -30.63
C TRP A 155 9.04 10.03 -30.44
N LEU A 156 8.26 9.48 -29.50
CA LEU A 156 8.19 8.04 -29.24
C LEU A 156 7.70 7.25 -30.46
N ARG A 157 6.69 7.78 -31.17
CA ARG A 157 6.18 7.21 -32.43
C ARG A 157 7.27 7.19 -33.52
N LYS A 158 8.04 8.27 -33.65
CA LYS A 158 9.14 8.38 -34.62
C LYS A 158 10.27 7.39 -34.34
N LYS A 159 10.46 6.98 -33.09
CA LYS A 159 11.47 6.00 -32.66
C LYS A 159 10.95 4.56 -32.61
N HIS A 160 9.71 4.32 -33.03
CA HIS A 160 9.07 2.99 -33.10
C HIS A 160 8.95 2.24 -31.76
N PHE A 161 8.85 2.95 -30.64
CA PHE A 161 8.55 2.33 -29.35
C PHE A 161 7.06 1.99 -29.23
N LYS A 162 6.73 0.80 -28.72
CA LYS A 162 5.34 0.36 -28.48
C LYS A 162 4.87 0.87 -27.10
N VAL A 163 3.93 1.82 -27.10
CA VAL A 163 3.40 2.48 -25.89
C VAL A 163 2.00 1.95 -25.56
N LEU A 164 1.69 1.72 -24.28
CA LEU A 164 0.39 1.23 -23.77
C LEU A 164 -0.50 2.41 -23.29
N GLU A 165 -1.83 2.30 -23.40
CA GLU A 165 -2.79 3.36 -23.03
C GLU A 165 -3.18 3.35 -21.52
N TRP A 166 -3.16 4.53 -20.87
CA TRP A 166 -3.57 4.74 -19.47
C TRP A 166 -4.27 6.12 -19.28
N PRO A 167 -5.23 6.28 -18.33
CA PRO A 167 -5.87 7.57 -18.02
C PRO A 167 -5.19 8.32 -16.84
N SER A 168 -5.21 9.67 -16.89
CA SER A 168 -4.47 10.62 -16.04
C SER A 168 -5.39 11.49 -15.15
N GLN A 169 -4.85 12.11 -14.08
CA GLN A 169 -5.07 13.49 -13.58
C GLN A 169 -4.84 13.65 -12.04
N SER A 170 -3.72 14.28 -11.62
CA SER A 170 -3.68 15.33 -10.57
C SER A 170 -2.23 15.86 -10.35
N PRO A 171 -1.94 17.18 -10.41
CA PRO A 171 -0.57 17.72 -10.44
C PRO A 171 0.16 17.81 -9.08
N GLY A 172 -0.56 17.72 -7.96
CA GLY A 172 0.01 17.95 -6.61
C GLY A 172 0.41 16.68 -5.85
N LEU A 173 0.40 15.52 -6.50
CA LEU A 173 0.84 14.22 -5.94
C LEU A 173 1.72 13.46 -6.91
N ASN A 174 2.20 14.11 -7.96
CA ASN A 174 3.06 13.44 -8.91
C ASN A 174 4.33 13.03 -8.16
N PRO A 175 4.61 11.72 -7.99
CA PRO A 175 5.84 11.26 -7.35
C PRO A 175 7.06 11.86 -8.03
N ILE A 176 6.93 12.22 -9.32
CA ILE A 176 7.96 12.93 -10.04
C ILE A 176 8.35 14.26 -9.38
N GLU A 177 7.46 15.00 -8.72
CA GLU A 177 7.81 16.30 -8.14
C GLU A 177 8.69 16.12 -6.90
N ASN A 178 8.42 15.06 -6.13
CA ASN A 178 9.31 14.63 -5.05
C ASN A 178 10.62 14.07 -5.62
N LEU A 179 10.58 13.27 -6.69
CA LEU A 179 11.78 12.77 -7.37
C LEU A 179 12.60 13.90 -8.01
N TRP A 180 11.97 14.93 -8.59
CA TRP A 180 12.64 16.12 -9.10
C TRP A 180 13.23 16.91 -7.96
N ARG A 181 12.56 17.01 -6.81
CA ARG A 181 13.11 17.67 -5.63
C ARG A 181 14.35 16.94 -5.13
N GLU A 182 14.27 15.63 -4.92
CA GLU A 182 15.41 14.80 -4.51
C GLU A 182 16.55 14.85 -5.55
N LEU A 183 16.23 14.71 -6.84
CA LEU A 183 17.20 14.85 -7.93
C LEU A 183 17.87 16.23 -7.92
N LYS A 184 17.09 17.32 -7.78
CA LYS A 184 17.62 18.68 -7.70
C LYS A 184 18.56 18.85 -6.50
N VAL A 185 18.23 18.25 -5.35
CA VAL A 185 19.09 18.28 -4.16
C VAL A 185 20.40 17.54 -4.41
N CYS A 186 20.35 16.30 -4.94
CA CYS A 186 21.55 15.50 -5.22
C CYS A 186 22.43 16.13 -6.32
N VAL A 187 21.82 16.66 -7.37
CA VAL A 187 22.53 17.37 -8.46
C VAL A 187 23.18 18.65 -7.92
N ALA A 188 22.49 19.41 -7.06
CA ALA A 188 23.04 20.64 -6.47
C ALA A 188 24.26 20.36 -5.57
N GLN A 189 24.28 19.25 -4.85
CA GLN A 189 25.43 18.83 -4.03
C GLN A 189 26.67 18.53 -4.87
N ARG A 190 26.49 18.08 -6.12
CA ARG A 190 27.60 17.72 -7.03
C ARG A 190 28.12 18.89 -7.86
N GLN A 191 27.53 20.08 -7.71
CA GLN A 191 27.98 21.35 -8.30
C GLN A 191 28.48 21.26 -9.76
N PRO A 192 27.62 20.86 -10.71
CA PRO A 192 28.00 20.76 -12.12
C PRO A 192 28.48 22.12 -12.66
N GLN A 193 29.62 22.12 -13.37
CA GLN A 193 30.31 23.33 -13.85
C GLN A 193 29.96 23.71 -15.30
N ASN A 194 29.33 22.81 -16.05
CA ASN A 194 28.89 23.03 -17.42
C ASN A 194 27.70 22.11 -17.76
N ILE A 195 27.06 22.35 -18.91
CA ILE A 195 25.84 21.63 -19.29
C ILE A 195 26.06 20.13 -19.50
N THR A 196 27.22 19.73 -20.02
CA THR A 196 27.57 18.31 -20.20
C THR A 196 27.72 17.59 -18.86
N ALA A 197 28.41 18.21 -17.91
CA ALA A 197 28.54 17.67 -16.54
C ALA A 197 27.18 17.64 -15.83
N LEU A 198 26.33 18.64 -16.03
CA LEU A 198 24.96 18.64 -15.49
C LEU A 198 24.13 17.49 -16.04
N GLU A 199 24.21 17.22 -17.35
CA GLU A 199 23.49 16.12 -17.99
C GLU A 199 23.94 14.76 -17.47
N GLU A 200 25.26 14.52 -17.40
CA GLU A 200 25.82 13.27 -16.86
C GLU A 200 25.44 13.06 -15.39
N ILE A 201 25.58 14.10 -14.55
CA ILE A 201 25.20 14.04 -13.13
C ILE A 201 23.71 13.78 -12.97
N CYS A 202 22.85 14.46 -13.75
CA CYS A 202 21.41 14.21 -13.72
C CYS A 202 21.10 12.75 -14.07
N MET A 203 21.76 12.17 -15.08
CA MET A 203 21.55 10.77 -15.47
C MET A 203 22.05 9.79 -14.40
N GLU A 204 23.20 10.05 -13.79
CA GLU A 204 23.75 9.22 -12.72
C GLU A 204 22.89 9.27 -11.45
N GLU A 205 22.44 10.46 -11.03
CA GLU A 205 21.56 10.59 -9.86
C GLU A 205 20.17 10.02 -10.14
N TRP A 206 19.63 10.20 -11.35
CA TRP A 206 18.36 9.61 -11.75
C TRP A 206 18.41 8.08 -11.75
N ALA A 207 19.51 7.48 -12.20
CA ALA A 207 19.70 6.03 -12.21
C ALA A 207 19.78 5.42 -10.79
N LYS A 208 20.06 6.22 -9.76
CA LYS A 208 20.07 5.79 -8.35
C LYS A 208 18.69 5.82 -7.71
N ILE A 209 17.72 6.52 -8.31
CA ILE A 209 16.35 6.57 -7.83
C ILE A 209 15.67 5.23 -8.13
N PRO A 210 15.30 4.42 -7.12
CA PRO A 210 14.58 3.18 -7.38
C PRO A 210 13.21 3.53 -7.96
N ALA A 211 12.90 3.03 -9.15
CA ALA A 211 11.53 3.01 -9.64
C ALA A 211 10.75 2.02 -8.77
N THR A 212 10.12 2.51 -7.70
CA THR A 212 9.22 1.68 -6.89
C THR A 212 7.93 1.50 -7.66
N ASP A 213 7.84 0.37 -8.35
CA ASP A 213 6.63 -0.21 -8.90
C ASP A 213 6.29 -1.50 -8.13
N LEU A 214 5.12 -2.09 -8.43
CA LEU A 214 4.72 -3.35 -7.81
C LEU A 214 5.79 -4.46 -7.96
N PRO A 215 6.45 -4.67 -9.12
CA PRO A 215 7.62 -5.54 -9.23
C PRO A 215 8.75 -5.26 -8.24
N ALA A 216 9.16 -4.00 -8.03
CA ALA A 216 10.21 -3.63 -7.09
C ALA A 216 9.82 -4.00 -5.64
N ALA A 217 8.59 -3.67 -5.25
CA ALA A 217 8.01 -4.09 -3.98
C ALA A 217 8.02 -5.63 -3.81
N LEU A 218 7.67 -6.36 -4.87
CA LEU A 218 7.70 -7.83 -4.88
C LEU A 218 9.11 -8.39 -4.69
N ARG A 219 10.14 -7.78 -5.30
CA ARG A 219 11.53 -8.20 -5.08
C ARG A 219 11.96 -7.99 -3.64
N GLN A 220 11.70 -6.80 -3.08
CA GLN A 220 12.01 -6.51 -1.68
C GLN A 220 11.32 -7.49 -0.71
N MET A 221 10.04 -7.77 -0.93
CA MET A 221 9.30 -8.77 -0.14
C MET A 221 9.85 -10.18 -0.34
N SER A 222 10.24 -10.53 -1.56
CA SER A 222 10.81 -11.84 -1.89
C SER A 222 12.15 -12.07 -1.19
N ASP A 223 13.06 -11.09 -1.28
CA ASP A 223 14.36 -11.12 -0.61
C ASP A 223 14.19 -11.24 0.90
N PHE A 224 13.29 -10.43 1.47
CA PHE A 224 12.94 -10.51 2.89
C PHE A 224 12.39 -11.88 3.28
N LEU A 225 11.59 -12.53 2.45
CA LEU A 225 11.06 -13.87 2.69
C LEU A 225 12.09 -14.98 2.40
N GLY A 226 13.27 -14.67 1.86
CA GLY A 226 14.28 -15.64 1.43
C GLY A 226 13.82 -16.46 0.22
N ARG A 227 13.11 -15.83 -0.71
CA ARG A 227 12.61 -16.41 -1.95
C ARG A 227 13.31 -15.78 -3.15
N ASN A 228 13.63 -16.58 -4.15
CA ASN A 228 14.34 -16.14 -5.36
C ASN A 228 13.54 -16.50 -6.63
N PRO A 229 12.33 -15.92 -6.82
CA PRO A 229 11.54 -16.12 -8.03
C PRO A 229 12.26 -15.52 -9.23
N SER A 230 12.04 -16.09 -10.41
CA SER A 230 12.54 -15.49 -11.65
C SER A 230 11.84 -14.16 -11.95
N GLU A 231 12.48 -13.29 -12.72
CA GLU A 231 11.86 -12.02 -13.16
C GLU A 231 10.52 -12.26 -13.89
N GLY A 232 10.43 -13.30 -14.72
CA GLY A 232 9.15 -13.68 -15.35
C GLY A 232 8.06 -14.03 -14.34
N THR A 233 8.44 -14.63 -13.20
CA THR A 233 7.52 -14.91 -12.10
C THR A 233 7.11 -13.63 -11.38
N ILE A 234 8.05 -12.74 -11.06
CA ILE A 234 7.75 -11.43 -10.45
C ILE A 234 6.75 -10.64 -11.31
N GLN A 235 6.98 -10.56 -12.61
CA GLN A 235 6.08 -9.86 -13.54
C GLN A 235 4.70 -10.52 -13.61
N LYS A 236 4.64 -11.86 -13.62
CA LYS A 236 3.38 -12.61 -13.58
C LYS A 236 2.60 -12.33 -12.29
N ILE A 237 3.28 -12.30 -11.14
CA ILE A 237 2.68 -11.97 -9.84
C ILE A 237 2.16 -10.53 -9.87
N ALA A 238 2.98 -9.57 -10.29
CA ALA A 238 2.61 -8.16 -10.38
C ALA A 238 1.32 -7.97 -11.21
N GLN A 239 1.25 -8.58 -12.40
CA GLN A 239 0.08 -8.51 -13.28
C GLN A 239 -1.20 -9.03 -12.62
N ASN A 240 -1.10 -10.13 -11.87
CA ASN A 240 -2.24 -10.75 -11.18
C ASN A 240 -2.63 -10.02 -9.88
N CYS A 241 -1.70 -9.27 -9.30
CA CYS A 241 -1.93 -8.44 -8.11
C CYS A 241 -2.31 -6.99 -8.44
N THR A 242 -2.52 -6.64 -9.71
CA THR A 242 -3.06 -5.32 -10.06
C THR A 242 -4.48 -5.12 -9.56
N PHE A 243 -4.84 -3.88 -9.25
CA PHE A 243 -6.20 -3.53 -8.81
C PHE A 243 -7.27 -4.00 -9.78
N LYS A 244 -7.05 -3.84 -11.10
CA LYS A 244 -7.98 -4.26 -12.15
C LYS A 244 -8.23 -5.77 -12.09
N THR A 245 -7.18 -6.58 -12.05
CA THR A 245 -7.30 -8.05 -11.99
C THR A 245 -8.01 -8.48 -10.72
N MET A 246 -7.55 -8.00 -9.55
CA MET A 246 -8.15 -8.33 -8.26
C MET A 246 -9.63 -7.93 -8.18
N LYS A 247 -10.01 -6.76 -8.70
CA LYS A 247 -11.40 -6.27 -8.68
C LYS A 247 -12.36 -7.19 -9.44
N THR A 248 -11.89 -7.83 -10.49
CA THR A 248 -12.66 -8.81 -11.26
C THR A 248 -12.61 -10.24 -10.73
N ASN A 249 -11.65 -10.56 -9.85
CA ASN A 249 -11.49 -11.91 -9.31
C ASN A 249 -12.44 -12.15 -8.12
N ARG A 250 -13.41 -13.06 -8.27
CA ARG A 250 -14.39 -13.41 -7.22
C ARG A 250 -13.75 -13.94 -5.94
N MET A 251 -12.57 -14.55 -6.03
CA MET A 251 -11.83 -15.05 -4.86
C MET A 251 -11.08 -13.96 -4.08
N SER A 252 -11.00 -12.74 -4.63
CA SER A 252 -10.20 -11.64 -4.07
C SER A 252 -11.01 -10.37 -3.83
N ASN A 253 -12.14 -10.19 -4.51
CA ASN A 253 -12.96 -8.97 -4.45
C ASN A 253 -14.09 -8.99 -3.40
N PHE A 254 -14.17 -10.06 -2.59
CA PHE A 254 -15.17 -10.25 -1.52
C PHE A 254 -16.63 -10.36 -1.99
N SER A 255 -16.89 -10.55 -3.29
CA SER A 255 -18.25 -10.78 -3.81
C SER A 255 -18.90 -12.07 -3.30
N LEU A 256 -18.13 -12.99 -2.73
CA LEU A 256 -18.63 -14.23 -2.11
C LEU A 256 -19.06 -14.04 -0.65
N VAL A 257 -18.76 -12.89 -0.02
CA VAL A 257 -19.23 -12.60 1.34
C VAL A 257 -20.72 -12.32 1.32
N PRO A 258 -21.52 -12.97 2.21
CA PRO A 258 -22.94 -12.68 2.30
C PRO A 258 -23.24 -11.19 2.57
N LYS A 259 -24.27 -10.66 1.91
CA LYS A 259 -24.71 -9.25 2.01
C LYS A 259 -24.96 -8.79 3.45
N LYS A 260 -25.39 -9.71 4.33
CA LYS A 260 -25.61 -9.45 5.77
C LYS A 260 -24.34 -9.09 6.56
N TYR A 261 -23.16 -9.29 5.98
CA TYR A 261 -21.88 -8.91 6.58
C TYR A 261 -21.22 -7.78 5.80
N MET A 262 -21.25 -7.84 4.47
CA MET A 262 -20.69 -6.81 3.60
C MET A 262 -21.67 -6.50 2.46
N ASN A 263 -22.14 -5.27 2.41
CA ASN A 263 -23.16 -4.82 1.49
C ASN A 263 -22.56 -4.01 0.33
N PRO A 264 -22.31 -4.64 -0.84
CA PRO A 264 -21.63 -3.99 -1.96
C PRO A 264 -22.45 -2.87 -2.62
N GLU A 265 -23.76 -2.77 -2.33
CA GLU A 265 -24.63 -1.71 -2.85
C GLU A 265 -24.37 -0.37 -2.14
N LYS A 266 -23.91 -0.38 -0.89
CA LYS A 266 -23.52 0.83 -0.16
C LYS A 266 -22.15 1.33 -0.61
N SER A 267 -21.18 0.42 -0.69
CA SER A 267 -19.83 0.69 -1.20
C SER A 267 -19.17 -0.64 -1.57
N PRO A 268 -18.33 -0.74 -2.62
CA PRO A 268 -17.58 -1.96 -2.94
C PRO A 268 -16.30 -2.10 -2.09
N PHE A 269 -15.92 -3.34 -1.75
CA PHE A 269 -14.72 -3.61 -0.92
C PHE A 269 -13.45 -3.08 -1.61
N LEU A 270 -13.27 -3.43 -2.89
CA LEU A 270 -12.23 -2.85 -3.75
C LEU A 270 -12.74 -1.58 -4.43
N ARG A 271 -12.61 -0.44 -3.73
CA ARG A 271 -13.20 0.86 -4.11
C ARG A 271 -12.51 1.53 -5.31
N LYS A 272 -11.43 2.29 -5.07
CA LYS A 272 -10.71 3.05 -6.12
C LYS A 272 -9.28 2.56 -6.39
N GLY A 273 -8.57 2.08 -5.36
CA GLY A 273 -7.23 1.52 -5.54
C GLY A 273 -6.15 2.55 -5.91
N VAL A 274 -6.29 3.79 -5.44
CA VAL A 274 -5.36 4.89 -5.74
C VAL A 274 -4.88 5.57 -4.44
N PRO A 275 -3.62 6.04 -4.39
CA PRO A 275 -3.17 7.01 -3.40
C PRO A 275 -3.78 8.38 -3.65
N GLY A 276 -3.98 9.18 -2.59
CA GLY A 276 -4.36 10.58 -2.70
C GLY A 276 -5.85 10.86 -2.86
N ASP A 277 -6.71 9.85 -2.72
CA ASP A 277 -8.15 10.03 -2.85
C ASP A 277 -8.69 10.99 -1.78
N TRP A 278 -8.03 11.05 -0.61
CA TRP A 278 -8.35 11.99 0.46
C TRP A 278 -8.48 13.45 0.00
N LYS A 279 -7.79 13.87 -1.06
CA LYS A 279 -7.79 15.26 -1.53
C LYS A 279 -9.15 15.78 -1.99
N ILE A 280 -10.03 14.89 -2.44
CA ILE A 280 -11.39 15.28 -2.86
C ILE A 280 -12.41 15.14 -1.73
N HIS A 281 -12.00 14.63 -0.57
CA HIS A 281 -12.87 14.39 0.59
C HIS A 281 -12.66 15.40 1.70
N PHE A 282 -11.41 15.79 1.96
CA PHE A 282 -11.07 16.76 3.00
C PHE A 282 -11.30 18.20 2.55
N SER A 283 -11.98 18.97 3.38
CA SER A 283 -11.88 20.44 3.36
C SER A 283 -10.51 20.87 3.90
N SER A 284 -10.10 22.11 3.60
CA SER A 284 -8.85 22.66 4.13
C SER A 284 -8.82 22.72 5.65
N GLU A 285 -9.97 22.96 6.29
CA GLU A 285 -10.11 23.01 7.75
C GLU A 285 -9.97 21.60 8.36
N GLN A 286 -10.72 20.63 7.83
CA GLN A 286 -10.62 19.22 8.23
C GLN A 286 -9.18 18.71 8.10
N LEU A 287 -8.50 19.05 7.00
CA LEU A 287 -7.12 18.66 6.75
C LEU A 287 -6.17 19.26 7.79
N ALA A 288 -6.32 20.54 8.11
CA ALA A 288 -5.49 21.21 9.10
C ALA A 288 -5.66 20.59 10.50
N ILE A 289 -6.89 20.32 10.91
CA ILE A 289 -7.21 19.66 12.20
C ILE A 289 -6.59 18.26 12.23
N PHE A 290 -6.86 17.45 11.21
CA PHE A 290 -6.36 16.07 11.11
C PHE A 290 -4.84 16.02 11.16
N THR A 291 -4.17 16.81 10.31
CA THR A 291 -2.71 16.83 10.22
C THR A 291 -2.08 17.34 11.52
N SER A 292 -2.67 18.34 12.18
CA SER A 292 -2.20 18.84 13.47
C SER A 292 -2.30 17.77 14.56
N ALA A 293 -3.41 17.04 14.63
CA ALA A 293 -3.61 15.95 15.57
C ALA A 293 -2.58 14.82 15.37
N ILE A 294 -2.41 14.34 14.13
CA ILE A 294 -1.44 13.28 13.81
C ILE A 294 0.00 13.73 14.13
N ARG A 295 0.37 14.97 13.81
CA ARG A 295 1.69 15.52 14.13
C ARG A 295 1.93 15.57 15.62
N LYS A 296 0.97 16.07 16.40
CA LYS A 296 1.06 16.15 17.84
C LYS A 296 1.25 14.78 18.47
N GLU A 297 0.56 13.76 17.98
CA GLU A 297 0.70 12.40 18.48
C GLU A 297 2.04 11.76 18.11
N LEU A 298 2.64 12.12 16.96
CA LEU A 298 3.94 11.59 16.52
C LEU A 298 5.16 12.44 16.91
N GLN A 299 4.96 13.58 17.59
CA GLN A 299 6.02 14.56 17.85
C GLN A 299 7.22 14.00 18.65
N SER A 300 6.99 12.97 19.47
CA SER A 300 8.02 12.34 20.32
C SER A 300 8.75 11.18 19.62
N GLU A 301 8.32 10.81 18.42
CA GLU A 301 8.87 9.67 17.70
C GLU A 301 10.09 10.07 16.87
N SER A 302 11.11 9.23 16.85
CA SER A 302 12.35 9.47 16.09
C SER A 302 12.24 9.10 14.61
N PHE A 303 11.15 8.44 14.20
CA PHE A 303 10.95 8.01 12.81
C PHE A 303 10.16 9.05 12.01
N THR A 304 10.47 9.14 10.72
CA THR A 304 9.70 9.94 9.77
C THR A 304 8.66 9.08 9.05
N LEU A 305 7.56 9.71 8.63
CA LEU A 305 6.60 9.08 7.73
C LEU A 305 7.10 9.19 6.29
N PRO A 306 6.85 8.17 5.45
CA PRO A 306 7.27 8.16 4.04
C PRO A 306 6.38 9.02 3.13
N TYR A 307 5.42 9.74 3.70
CA TYR A 307 4.51 10.63 2.96
C TYR A 307 4.36 11.96 3.68
N ASN A 308 4.04 13.00 2.91
CA ASN A 308 3.74 14.31 3.46
C ASN A 308 2.35 14.32 4.12
N LEU A 309 2.28 14.92 5.31
CA LEU A 309 1.03 15.19 6.00
C LEU A 309 0.40 16.52 5.58
N ASP A 310 1.14 17.42 4.94
CA ASP A 310 0.60 18.57 4.20
C ASP A 310 -0.03 18.15 2.86
#